data_AF-A0A928T6N6-F1
#
_entry.id   AF-A0A928T6N6-F1
#
_cell.length_a   1.000
_cell.length_b   1.000
_cell.length_c   1.000
_cell.angle_alpha   90.00
_cell.angle_beta   90.00
_cell.angle_gamma   90.00
#
_symmetry.space_group_name_H-M   'P 1'
#
loop_
_entity.id
_entity.type
_entity.pdbx_description
1 polymer ?
#
loop_
_entity_poly.entity_id
_entity_poly.type
_entity_poly.pdbx_seq_one_letter_code
_entity_poly.pdbx_strand_id
1 'polypeptide(L)'
;MKFSAALLLLSITLQAEDWPQFRGGNSSGVSSSKNLPPSFSADSNVAWKAKLGDGIGSPIVKNGRVFVTAMTGDQKAAVFAFDAANGSPAWRTDFDTGKLPRITPPNSHASSTPATDGERVFVHFSTIGILAFDFATGKEVWRYAMPKPAYLMDWGAAASPVVHDGMVIFCQDDDLAPFLVAVDARTGKEKWKTLRKDMLAGYATPVLCTAGGRTDLVVAGSGKMKGYDPATGREIWTCNTLLRTIMVSPVVHDGVIYIAVQSYGDATRTLKHALLEWLDTNQDGILAREETPKEFHERFDASDKNKDKLIGPEEIDTAFQSPDNMAAGGNIIQAIKGGGAGDVTKTHVLWNLDHKTPSNLSSPLFYNNRLYLVKSGGMSSCYDAKDGKNLWERSRLGNFGDYYASPVAADGRVYIAGKNGFVVVLQDGPELKVLGKNDIGEEIIATPAIADGRLFIRTRENIFCIANP
;
A
#
# COMPACT_ATOMS: atom_id res chain seq x y z
N MET A 1 -18.49 26.57 -60.98
CA MET A 1 -18.15 26.42 -59.56
C MET A 1 -18.30 24.96 -59.17
N LYS A 2 -17.20 24.25 -58.90
CA LYS A 2 -17.22 22.90 -58.32
C LYS A 2 -16.83 23.05 -56.85
N PHE A 3 -17.76 22.81 -55.94
CA PHE A 3 -17.46 22.72 -54.51
C PHE A 3 -16.97 21.31 -54.21
N SER A 4 -15.68 21.18 -53.90
CA SER A 4 -15.15 19.98 -53.23
C SER A 4 -15.45 20.08 -51.74
N ALA A 5 -16.28 19.18 -51.23
CA ALA A 5 -16.45 18.99 -49.80
C ALA A 5 -15.25 18.20 -49.25
N ALA A 6 -14.43 18.85 -48.43
CA ALA A 6 -13.36 18.19 -47.68
C ALA A 6 -13.97 17.49 -46.46
N LEU A 7 -13.83 16.17 -46.40
CA LEU A 7 -14.23 15.35 -45.26
C LEU A 7 -13.15 15.47 -44.17
N LEU A 8 -13.43 16.22 -43.09
CA LEU A 8 -12.58 16.22 -41.90
C LEU A 8 -12.77 14.89 -41.15
N LEU A 9 -11.76 14.01 -41.24
CA LEU A 9 -11.62 12.87 -40.34
C LEU A 9 -11.17 13.40 -38.96
N LEU A 10 -12.10 13.46 -38.00
CA LEU A 10 -11.72 13.60 -36.59
C LEU A 10 -11.04 12.30 -36.15
N SER A 11 -9.73 12.35 -35.98
CA SER A 11 -8.98 11.31 -35.29
C SER A 11 -9.41 11.29 -33.82
N ILE A 12 -10.26 10.34 -33.44
CA ILE A 12 -10.52 10.02 -32.04
C ILE A 12 -9.25 9.35 -31.53
N THR A 13 -8.36 10.10 -30.89
CA THR A 13 -7.31 9.51 -30.08
C THR A 13 -7.98 8.86 -28.87
N LEU A 14 -8.16 7.53 -28.90
CA LEU A 14 -8.45 6.79 -27.68
C LEU A 14 -7.27 7.00 -26.74
N GLN A 15 -7.49 7.73 -25.65
CA GLN A 15 -6.52 7.87 -24.59
C GLN A 15 -6.57 6.59 -23.74
N ALA A 16 -5.41 5.97 -23.52
CA ALA A 16 -5.29 4.83 -22.62
C ALA A 16 -5.69 5.24 -21.19
N GLU A 17 -6.39 4.36 -20.49
CA GLU A 17 -6.65 4.53 -19.07
C GLU A 17 -5.38 4.28 -18.26
N ASP A 18 -5.23 5.01 -17.16
CA ASP A 18 -4.02 5.00 -16.36
C ASP A 18 -4.24 4.40 -14.96
N TRP A 19 -3.27 3.62 -14.51
CA TRP A 19 -3.12 3.06 -13.17
C TRP A 19 -1.69 3.31 -12.68
N PRO A 20 -1.29 4.57 -12.41
CA PRO A 20 0.10 4.98 -12.42
C PRO A 20 0.91 4.64 -11.15
N GLN A 21 0.27 4.11 -10.10
CA GLN A 21 0.89 3.83 -8.80
C GLN A 21 0.15 2.71 -8.07
N PHE A 22 0.57 2.38 -6.85
CA PHE A 22 -0.12 1.40 -6.00
C PHE A 22 -1.62 1.68 -5.95
N ARG A 23 -2.44 0.68 -6.27
CA ARG A 23 -3.91 0.79 -6.34
C ARG A 23 -4.43 1.91 -7.27
N GLY A 24 -3.67 2.34 -8.27
CA GLY A 24 -4.12 3.27 -9.29
C GLY A 24 -4.16 4.71 -8.79
N GLY A 25 -5.02 5.53 -9.40
CA GLY A 25 -5.13 6.96 -9.08
C GLY A 25 -5.38 7.18 -7.59
N ASN A 26 -4.45 7.90 -6.94
CA ASN A 26 -4.47 8.21 -5.50
C ASN A 26 -4.68 6.99 -4.59
N SER A 27 -4.19 5.81 -5.00
CA SER A 27 -4.34 4.54 -4.27
C SER A 27 -5.79 4.09 -4.04
N SER A 28 -6.73 4.57 -4.85
CA SER A 28 -8.17 4.33 -4.67
C SER A 28 -8.59 2.87 -4.84
N GLY A 29 -7.94 2.14 -5.75
CA GLY A 29 -8.34 0.81 -6.19
C GLY A 29 -9.48 0.83 -7.21
N VAL A 30 -9.78 1.99 -7.81
CA VAL A 30 -10.92 2.17 -8.74
C VAL A 30 -10.43 2.57 -10.13
N SER A 31 -11.01 1.96 -11.16
CA SER A 31 -10.81 2.33 -12.56
C SER A 31 -12.15 2.61 -13.26
N SER A 32 -12.10 3.46 -14.30
CA SER A 32 -13.22 3.70 -15.21
C SER A 32 -13.42 2.60 -16.26
N SER A 33 -12.47 1.65 -16.35
CA SER A 33 -12.47 0.53 -17.30
C SER A 33 -13.82 -0.13 -17.42
N LYS A 34 -14.12 -0.56 -18.64
CA LYS A 34 -15.33 -1.30 -19.01
C LYS A 34 -14.97 -2.64 -19.62
N ASN A 35 -15.96 -3.52 -19.78
CA ASN A 35 -15.80 -4.81 -20.45
C ASN A 35 -14.79 -5.73 -19.75
N LEU A 36 -14.75 -5.70 -18.42
CA LEU A 36 -13.88 -6.59 -17.64
C LEU A 36 -14.55 -7.96 -17.44
N PRO A 37 -13.79 -9.07 -17.55
CA PRO A 37 -14.34 -10.42 -17.42
C PRO A 37 -14.79 -10.70 -15.98
N PRO A 38 -15.99 -11.27 -15.76
CA PRO A 38 -16.37 -11.83 -14.46
C PRO A 38 -15.84 -13.26 -14.26
N SER A 39 -15.50 -13.95 -15.36
CA SER A 39 -15.05 -15.34 -15.37
C SER A 39 -13.77 -15.48 -16.21
N PHE A 40 -12.76 -16.15 -15.68
CA PHE A 40 -11.44 -16.38 -16.27
C PHE A 40 -10.68 -17.47 -15.50
N SER A 41 -9.54 -17.90 -16.00
CA SER A 41 -8.63 -18.83 -15.31
C SER A 41 -7.19 -18.59 -15.77
N ALA A 42 -6.26 -19.44 -15.31
CA ALA A 42 -4.89 -19.51 -15.80
C ALA A 42 -4.78 -19.73 -17.33
N ASP A 43 -5.83 -20.28 -17.96
CA ASP A 43 -5.84 -20.68 -19.38
C ASP A 43 -6.99 -20.07 -20.19
N SER A 44 -7.93 -19.36 -19.56
CA SER A 44 -9.09 -18.75 -20.22
C SER A 44 -9.16 -17.25 -19.98
N ASN A 45 -9.50 -16.49 -21.02
CA ASN A 45 -9.50 -15.03 -21.02
C ASN A 45 -8.11 -14.43 -20.67
N VAL A 46 -7.04 -15.16 -20.94
CA VAL A 46 -5.65 -14.70 -20.81
C VAL A 46 -5.23 -14.10 -22.14
N ALA A 47 -5.11 -12.77 -22.21
CA ALA A 47 -4.60 -12.08 -23.38
C ALA A 47 -3.10 -12.34 -23.57
N TRP A 48 -2.34 -12.34 -22.46
CA TRP A 48 -0.93 -12.71 -22.44
C TRP A 48 -0.46 -13.02 -21.00
N LYS A 49 0.68 -13.72 -20.89
CA LYS A 49 1.38 -14.04 -19.65
C LYS A 49 2.88 -13.84 -19.83
N ALA A 50 3.56 -13.31 -18.82
CA ALA A 50 5.03 -13.18 -18.82
C ALA A 50 5.64 -13.65 -17.50
N LYS A 51 6.82 -14.27 -17.59
CA LYS A 51 7.63 -14.68 -16.43
C LYS A 51 8.49 -13.50 -15.94
N LEU A 52 8.59 -13.33 -14.62
CA LEU A 52 9.31 -12.24 -13.98
C LEU A 52 10.43 -12.77 -13.05
N GLY A 53 10.03 -13.45 -11.98
CA GLY A 53 10.85 -13.75 -10.80
C GLY A 53 10.08 -13.42 -9.51
N ASP A 54 10.66 -13.69 -8.34
CA ASP A 54 10.02 -13.47 -7.04
C ASP A 54 9.67 -11.98 -6.83
N GLY A 55 8.44 -11.70 -6.39
CA GLY A 55 8.01 -10.33 -6.09
C GLY A 55 6.53 -10.24 -5.80
N ILE A 56 6.16 -9.20 -5.06
CA ILE A 56 4.77 -8.94 -4.65
C ILE A 56 4.33 -7.49 -4.85
N GLY A 57 5.19 -6.65 -5.42
CA GLY A 57 4.82 -5.31 -5.88
C GLY A 57 3.78 -5.38 -6.99
N SER A 58 2.78 -4.51 -6.93
CA SER A 58 1.66 -4.51 -7.88
C SER A 58 2.12 -3.99 -9.25
N PRO A 59 1.50 -4.42 -10.36
CA PRO A 59 1.74 -3.78 -11.64
C PRO A 59 1.15 -2.37 -11.65
N ILE A 60 1.75 -1.48 -12.44
CA ILE A 60 1.18 -0.18 -12.79
C ILE A 60 1.01 -0.08 -14.30
N VAL A 61 0.07 0.73 -14.74
CA VAL A 61 -0.22 0.94 -16.16
C VAL A 61 -0.25 2.44 -16.44
N LYS A 62 0.40 2.87 -17.51
CA LYS A 62 0.35 4.27 -17.96
C LYS A 62 0.60 4.30 -19.46
N ASN A 63 -0.17 5.07 -20.22
CA ASN A 63 0.04 5.25 -21.66
C ASN A 63 0.24 3.92 -22.43
N GLY A 64 -0.58 2.90 -22.13
CA GLY A 64 -0.50 1.58 -22.79
C GLY A 64 0.72 0.74 -22.44
N ARG A 65 1.49 1.08 -21.39
CA ARG A 65 2.62 0.28 -20.89
C ARG A 65 2.36 -0.21 -19.48
N VAL A 66 2.74 -1.45 -19.22
CA VAL A 66 2.72 -2.08 -17.89
C VAL A 66 4.12 -2.09 -17.31
N PHE A 67 4.28 -1.65 -16.06
CA PHE A 67 5.53 -1.74 -15.32
C PHE A 67 5.38 -2.59 -14.06
N VAL A 68 6.38 -3.42 -13.77
CA VAL A 68 6.39 -4.33 -12.61
C VAL A 68 7.81 -4.65 -12.18
N THR A 69 8.02 -4.87 -10.88
CA THR A 69 9.32 -5.22 -10.31
C THR A 69 9.39 -6.70 -9.90
N ALA A 70 10.58 -7.28 -9.99
CA ALA A 70 10.86 -8.61 -9.44
C ALA A 70 12.34 -8.75 -9.04
N MET A 71 12.59 -9.66 -8.10
CA MET A 71 13.90 -10.25 -7.87
C MET A 71 14.23 -11.20 -9.02
N THR A 72 15.43 -11.08 -9.58
CA THR A 72 15.91 -11.86 -10.73
C THR A 72 17.13 -12.72 -10.40
N GLY A 73 17.59 -12.65 -9.15
CA GLY A 73 18.64 -13.46 -8.55
C GLY A 73 18.89 -13.03 -7.09
N ASP A 74 19.85 -13.67 -6.41
CA ASP A 74 20.08 -13.49 -4.96
C ASP A 74 20.33 -12.05 -4.51
N GLN A 75 20.95 -11.23 -5.36
CA GLN A 75 21.21 -9.81 -5.09
C GLN A 75 20.96 -8.96 -6.35
N LYS A 76 19.98 -9.38 -7.15
CA LYS A 76 19.59 -8.70 -8.37
C LYS A 76 18.08 -8.55 -8.43
N ALA A 77 17.64 -7.36 -8.82
CA ALA A 77 16.24 -7.06 -9.10
C ALA A 77 16.15 -6.40 -10.47
N ALA A 78 14.94 -6.38 -11.04
CA ALA A 78 14.68 -5.70 -12.29
C ALA A 78 13.35 -4.97 -12.28
N VAL A 79 13.31 -3.90 -13.07
CA VAL A 79 12.07 -3.29 -13.53
C VAL A 79 11.78 -3.82 -14.94
N PHE A 80 10.58 -4.34 -15.14
CA PHE A 80 10.10 -4.82 -16.42
C PHE A 80 9.08 -3.84 -16.98
N ALA A 81 9.13 -3.62 -18.29
CA ALA A 81 8.13 -2.88 -19.04
C ALA A 81 7.59 -3.73 -20.19
N PHE A 82 6.27 -3.79 -20.32
CA PHE A 82 5.57 -4.50 -21.39
C PHE A 82 4.57 -3.59 -22.09
N ASP A 83 4.31 -3.86 -23.37
CA ASP A 83 3.10 -3.38 -24.03
C ASP A 83 1.86 -3.96 -23.33
N ALA A 84 0.92 -3.12 -22.93
CA ALA A 84 -0.25 -3.54 -22.16
C ALA A 84 -1.21 -4.41 -22.98
N ALA A 85 -1.27 -4.21 -24.30
CA ALA A 85 -2.23 -4.90 -25.15
C ALA A 85 -1.79 -6.33 -25.46
N ASN A 86 -0.50 -6.56 -25.73
CA ASN A 86 0.00 -7.85 -26.22
C ASN A 86 1.12 -8.48 -25.38
N GLY A 87 1.62 -7.81 -24.34
CA GLY A 87 2.64 -8.35 -23.44
C GLY A 87 4.04 -8.42 -24.05
N SER A 88 4.26 -7.81 -25.22
CA SER A 88 5.61 -7.74 -25.80
C SER A 88 6.54 -6.94 -24.89
N PRO A 89 7.77 -7.43 -24.63
CA PRO A 89 8.72 -6.70 -23.80
C PRO A 89 9.10 -5.37 -24.47
N ALA A 90 8.88 -4.26 -23.76
CA ALA A 90 9.35 -2.94 -24.18
C ALA A 90 10.80 -2.72 -23.75
N TRP A 91 11.10 -2.99 -22.48
CA TRP A 91 12.45 -3.01 -21.93
C TRP A 91 12.49 -3.74 -20.59
N ARG A 92 13.71 -4.11 -20.16
CA ARG A 92 14.01 -4.61 -18.82
C ARG A 92 15.32 -3.98 -18.36
N THR A 93 15.34 -3.51 -17.12
CA THR A 93 16.54 -2.97 -16.51
C THR A 93 16.82 -3.68 -15.20
N ASP A 94 17.88 -4.47 -15.17
CA ASP A 94 18.40 -5.10 -13.96
C ASP A 94 19.29 -4.14 -13.17
N PHE A 95 19.26 -4.25 -11.85
CA PHE A 95 20.13 -3.53 -10.94
C PHE A 95 20.56 -4.41 -9.76
N ASP A 96 21.79 -4.19 -9.29
CA ASP A 96 22.30 -4.88 -8.10
C ASP A 96 21.65 -4.28 -6.85
N THR A 97 21.19 -5.17 -5.97
CA THR A 97 20.51 -4.79 -4.72
C THR A 97 21.49 -4.58 -3.57
N GLY A 98 22.69 -5.16 -3.67
CA GLY A 98 23.56 -5.34 -2.52
C GLY A 98 22.98 -6.31 -1.49
N LYS A 99 23.59 -6.35 -0.30
CA LYS A 99 23.27 -7.33 0.74
C LYS A 99 21.86 -7.12 1.29
N LEU A 100 20.98 -8.07 1.00
CA LEU A 100 19.59 -8.06 1.42
C LEU A 100 19.46 -8.31 2.95
N PRO A 101 18.56 -7.59 3.64
CA PRO A 101 18.20 -7.93 5.02
C PRO A 101 17.39 -9.23 5.06
N ARG A 102 17.27 -9.83 6.25
CA ARG A 102 16.29 -10.90 6.46
C ARG A 102 14.88 -10.32 6.33
N ILE A 103 13.98 -11.09 5.72
CA ILE A 103 12.54 -10.79 5.71
C ILE A 103 11.72 -12.05 6.00
N THR A 104 10.52 -11.87 6.53
CA THR A 104 9.58 -12.94 6.89
C THR A 104 8.53 -13.11 5.79
N PRO A 105 8.23 -14.36 5.36
CA PRO A 105 7.12 -14.62 4.44
C PRO A 105 5.76 -14.10 4.95
N PRO A 106 4.84 -13.71 4.06
CA PRO A 106 4.91 -13.87 2.61
C PRO A 106 5.57 -12.69 1.88
N ASN A 107 6.31 -11.83 2.56
CA ASN A 107 6.94 -10.68 1.90
C ASN A 107 8.05 -11.11 0.89
N SER A 108 8.41 -10.19 0.01
CA SER A 108 9.53 -10.27 -0.93
C SER A 108 10.33 -8.97 -0.89
N HIS A 109 11.59 -8.99 -1.33
CA HIS A 109 12.37 -7.77 -1.48
C HIS A 109 11.85 -6.86 -2.62
N ALA A 110 11.14 -7.44 -3.60
CA ALA A 110 10.43 -6.69 -4.64
C ALA A 110 8.96 -6.48 -4.26
N SER A 111 8.72 -5.88 -3.10
CA SER A 111 7.38 -5.64 -2.52
C SER A 111 6.80 -4.26 -2.81
N SER A 112 7.66 -3.26 -2.97
CA SER A 112 7.23 -1.89 -3.24
C SER A 112 6.66 -1.80 -4.65
N THR A 113 5.46 -1.25 -4.78
CA THR A 113 4.84 -1.04 -6.09
C THR A 113 5.47 0.18 -6.75
N PRO A 114 5.90 0.11 -8.03
CA PRO A 114 6.39 1.28 -8.74
C PRO A 114 5.36 2.41 -8.84
N ALA A 115 5.81 3.62 -9.18
CA ALA A 115 4.94 4.73 -9.55
C ALA A 115 5.46 5.43 -10.82
N THR A 116 4.64 6.16 -11.55
CA THR A 116 5.06 6.89 -12.75
C THR A 116 4.32 8.21 -12.96
N ASP A 117 5.02 9.21 -13.50
CA ASP A 117 4.44 10.44 -14.03
C ASP A 117 4.20 10.39 -15.55
N GLY A 118 4.52 9.26 -16.21
CA GLY A 118 4.45 9.10 -17.66
C GLY A 118 5.73 9.51 -18.40
N GLU A 119 6.70 10.13 -17.73
CA GLU A 119 8.03 10.42 -18.27
C GLU A 119 9.11 9.55 -17.62
N ARG A 120 8.90 9.18 -16.35
CA ARG A 120 9.80 8.37 -15.54
C ARG A 120 9.03 7.33 -14.74
N VAL A 121 9.68 6.21 -14.45
CA VAL A 121 9.20 5.14 -13.55
C VAL A 121 10.05 5.17 -12.30
N PHE A 122 9.39 5.31 -11.15
CA PHE A 122 10.02 5.38 -9.83
C PHE A 122 9.81 4.09 -9.09
N VAL A 123 10.88 3.56 -8.51
CA VAL A 123 10.83 2.36 -7.66
C VAL A 123 11.54 2.66 -6.36
N HIS A 124 11.09 2.02 -5.28
CA HIS A 124 11.83 2.00 -4.02
C HIS A 124 12.38 0.59 -3.79
N PHE A 125 13.64 0.51 -3.36
CA PHE A 125 14.27 -0.73 -2.96
C PHE A 125 15.01 -0.54 -1.63
N SER A 126 14.78 -1.41 -0.64
CA SER A 126 15.13 -1.16 0.77
C SER A 126 16.62 -0.95 1.06
N THR A 127 17.51 -1.50 0.23
CA THR A 127 18.97 -1.36 0.37
C THR A 127 19.55 -0.20 -0.44
N ILE A 128 18.72 0.49 -1.24
CA ILE A 128 19.15 1.56 -2.15
C ILE A 128 18.44 2.87 -1.79
N GLY A 129 17.11 2.86 -1.76
CA GLY A 129 16.26 4.06 -1.71
C GLY A 129 15.40 4.16 -2.97
N ILE A 130 15.23 5.37 -3.50
CA ILE A 130 14.38 5.62 -4.68
C ILE A 130 15.25 5.64 -5.93
N LEU A 131 14.84 4.90 -6.96
CA LEU A 131 15.46 4.91 -8.29
C LEU A 131 14.45 5.44 -9.30
N ALA A 132 14.93 6.19 -10.29
CA ALA A 132 14.13 6.64 -11.42
C ALA A 132 14.69 6.09 -12.73
N PHE A 133 13.80 5.58 -13.57
CA PHE A 133 14.10 5.09 -14.91
C PHE A 133 13.32 5.91 -15.92
N ASP A 134 13.93 6.18 -17.07
CA ASP A 134 13.27 6.79 -18.21
C ASP A 134 12.13 5.88 -18.68
N PHE A 135 10.92 6.44 -18.82
CA PHE A 135 9.72 5.68 -19.15
C PHE A 135 9.83 4.97 -20.50
N ALA A 136 10.44 5.64 -21.47
CA ALA A 136 10.53 5.16 -22.85
C ALA A 136 11.55 4.02 -22.99
N THR A 137 12.73 4.19 -22.40
CA THR A 137 13.93 3.39 -22.65
C THR A 137 14.33 2.47 -21.50
N GLY A 138 13.83 2.69 -20.29
CA GLY A 138 14.25 1.98 -19.09
C GLY A 138 15.62 2.38 -18.57
N LYS A 139 16.28 3.37 -19.17
CA LYS A 139 17.59 3.85 -18.70
C LYS A 139 17.43 4.51 -17.34
N GLU A 140 18.29 4.15 -16.39
CA GLU A 140 18.34 4.83 -15.10
C GLU A 140 18.71 6.31 -15.28
N VAL A 141 17.94 7.19 -14.64
CA VAL A 141 18.10 8.65 -14.68
C VAL A 141 18.80 9.16 -13.43
N TRP A 142 18.35 8.71 -12.26
CA TRP A 142 18.92 9.09 -10.96
C TRP A 142 18.59 8.05 -9.87
N ARG A 143 19.34 8.10 -8.76
CA ARG A 143 19.02 7.42 -7.49
C ARG A 143 19.09 8.41 -6.34
N TYR A 144 18.17 8.27 -5.39
CA TYR A 144 18.21 8.94 -4.10
C TYR A 144 18.44 7.90 -3.01
N ALA A 145 19.60 8.00 -2.35
CA ALA A 145 20.01 7.04 -1.33
C ALA A 145 19.18 7.22 -0.05
N MET A 146 18.70 6.10 0.51
CA MET A 146 17.97 6.09 1.77
C MET A 146 18.61 5.14 2.77
N PRO A 147 18.49 5.42 4.09
CA PRO A 147 18.90 4.45 5.09
C PRO A 147 18.07 3.18 4.97
N LYS A 148 18.74 2.02 5.03
CA LYS A 148 18.06 0.73 5.05
C LYS A 148 17.08 0.69 6.23
N PRO A 149 15.80 0.36 6.01
CA PRO A 149 14.81 0.35 7.07
C PRO A 149 15.14 -0.73 8.10
N ALA A 150 14.89 -0.41 9.37
CA ALA A 150 15.02 -1.33 10.49
C ALA A 150 13.63 -1.74 10.97
N TYR A 151 13.24 -2.98 10.70
CA TYR A 151 11.99 -3.56 11.19
C TYR A 151 12.34 -4.62 12.24
N LEU A 152 11.87 -4.43 13.46
CA LEU A 152 12.09 -5.43 14.53
C LEU A 152 11.49 -6.78 14.14
N MET A 153 10.37 -6.77 13.40
CA MET A 153 9.60 -7.97 13.03
C MET A 153 10.13 -8.71 11.81
N ASP A 154 11.20 -8.21 11.18
CA ASP A 154 11.67 -8.66 9.87
C ASP A 154 10.53 -8.74 8.83
N TRP A 155 9.42 -8.02 8.98
CA TRP A 155 8.33 -8.10 7.99
C TRP A 155 8.74 -7.52 6.65
N GLY A 156 9.79 -6.70 6.60
CA GLY A 156 10.34 -6.11 5.39
C GLY A 156 9.55 -4.90 4.91
N ALA A 157 10.15 -4.11 4.03
CA ALA A 157 9.49 -2.92 3.48
C ALA A 157 8.26 -3.32 2.65
N ALA A 158 7.24 -2.45 2.62
CA ALA A 158 6.05 -2.62 1.76
C ALA A 158 5.41 -1.30 1.28
N ALA A 159 5.79 -0.15 1.85
CA ALA A 159 5.32 1.15 1.36
C ALA A 159 5.75 1.39 -0.09
N SER A 160 4.96 2.18 -0.82
CA SER A 160 5.19 2.49 -2.24
C SER A 160 5.35 4.00 -2.46
N PRO A 161 6.16 4.43 -3.45
CA PRO A 161 6.24 5.83 -3.85
C PRO A 161 4.92 6.35 -4.40
N VAL A 162 4.69 7.66 -4.23
CA VAL A 162 3.56 8.40 -4.79
C VAL A 162 4.09 9.59 -5.59
N VAL A 163 3.47 9.88 -6.73
CA VAL A 163 3.82 11.05 -7.54
C VAL A 163 2.80 12.15 -7.32
N HIS A 164 3.28 13.36 -7.01
CA HIS A 164 2.42 14.53 -6.89
C HIS A 164 3.22 15.80 -7.20
N ASP A 165 2.67 16.68 -8.03
CA ASP A 165 3.22 18.01 -8.36
C ASP A 165 4.73 18.01 -8.69
N GLY A 166 5.15 17.06 -9.53
CA GLY A 166 6.55 16.92 -9.95
C GLY A 166 7.49 16.41 -8.87
N MET A 167 6.95 15.83 -7.79
CA MET A 167 7.70 15.19 -6.71
C MET A 167 7.38 13.70 -6.61
N VAL A 168 8.36 12.94 -6.16
CA VAL A 168 8.18 11.56 -5.68
C VAL A 168 8.23 11.60 -4.17
N ILE A 169 7.13 11.19 -3.54
CA ILE A 169 6.95 11.19 -2.10
C ILE A 169 7.01 9.75 -1.61
N PHE A 170 7.77 9.50 -0.55
CA PHE A 170 7.89 8.18 0.06
C PHE A 170 7.86 8.25 1.58
N CYS A 171 7.14 7.32 2.21
CA CYS A 171 7.07 7.18 3.66
C CYS A 171 7.85 5.95 4.11
N GLN A 172 8.89 6.15 4.93
CA GLN A 172 9.60 5.09 5.62
C GLN A 172 9.25 5.19 7.11
N ASP A 173 8.17 4.55 7.52
CA ASP A 173 7.88 4.36 8.94
C ASP A 173 8.52 3.03 9.40
N ASP A 174 9.78 3.08 9.79
CA ASP A 174 10.49 1.94 10.40
C ASP A 174 10.53 2.06 11.93
N ASP A 175 11.12 1.07 12.61
CA ASP A 175 11.19 1.05 14.07
C ASP A 175 12.35 1.89 14.63
N LEU A 176 13.21 2.45 13.78
CA LEU A 176 14.41 3.17 14.16
C LEU A 176 14.23 4.68 14.02
N ALA A 177 14.17 5.16 12.78
CA ALA A 177 14.17 6.55 12.42
C ALA A 177 13.11 6.81 11.33
N PRO A 178 11.82 6.74 11.67
CA PRO A 178 10.73 6.95 10.72
C PRO A 178 10.73 8.38 10.12
N PHE A 179 10.49 8.49 8.82
CA PHE A 179 10.42 9.77 8.11
C PHE A 179 9.54 9.70 6.86
N LEU A 180 9.16 10.89 6.42
CA LEU A 180 8.57 11.16 5.12
C LEU A 180 9.54 12.01 4.30
N VAL A 181 9.72 11.69 3.02
CA VAL A 181 10.62 12.42 2.12
C VAL A 181 9.92 12.74 0.81
N ALA A 182 10.24 13.89 0.23
CA ALA A 182 9.95 14.20 -1.16
C ALA A 182 11.23 14.55 -1.91
N VAL A 183 11.36 13.97 -3.10
CA VAL A 183 12.42 14.32 -4.05
C VAL A 183 11.82 14.87 -5.33
N ASP A 184 12.54 15.77 -5.99
CA ASP A 184 12.22 16.25 -7.33
C ASP A 184 12.14 15.07 -8.29
N ALA A 185 11.01 14.87 -8.96
CA ALA A 185 10.81 13.69 -9.81
C ALA A 185 11.81 13.67 -10.97
N ARG A 186 12.23 14.83 -11.49
CA ARG A 186 13.13 14.94 -12.63
C ARG A 186 14.60 14.74 -12.24
N THR A 187 15.00 15.25 -11.09
CA THR A 187 16.43 15.33 -10.71
C THR A 187 16.83 14.45 -9.54
N GLY A 188 15.88 13.90 -8.78
CA GLY A 188 16.14 13.13 -7.57
C GLY A 188 16.63 13.95 -6.37
N LYS A 189 16.69 15.29 -6.50
CA LYS A 189 17.11 16.18 -5.42
C LYS A 189 16.04 16.25 -4.34
N GLU A 190 16.45 16.07 -3.09
CA GLU A 190 15.56 16.25 -1.93
C GLU A 190 14.94 17.66 -1.93
N LYS A 191 13.62 17.70 -1.79
CA LYS A 191 12.84 18.94 -1.61
C LYS A 191 12.62 19.21 -0.14
N TRP A 192 12.22 18.17 0.58
CA TRP A 192 12.00 18.21 2.02
C TRP A 192 12.07 16.80 2.61
N LYS A 193 12.35 16.74 3.91
CA LYS A 193 12.32 15.54 4.73
C LYS A 193 11.76 15.88 6.10
N THR A 194 10.77 15.11 6.53
CA THR A 194 10.07 15.30 7.80
C THR A 194 10.21 14.06 8.65
N LEU A 195 10.84 14.19 9.82
CA LEU A 195 10.93 13.10 10.78
C LEU A 195 9.55 12.82 11.40
N ARG A 196 9.22 11.54 11.52
CA ARG A 196 7.96 11.03 12.07
C ARG A 196 8.22 10.30 13.39
N LYS A 197 8.95 10.96 14.30
CA LYS A 197 9.57 10.35 15.51
C LYS A 197 8.61 9.58 16.41
N ASP A 198 7.32 9.90 16.36
CA ASP A 198 6.28 9.23 17.13
C ASP A 198 5.72 7.97 16.46
N MET A 199 6.14 7.66 15.24
CA MET A 199 5.71 6.47 14.48
C MET A 199 6.61 5.26 14.77
N LEU A 200 6.05 4.08 14.49
CA LEU A 200 6.66 2.76 14.57
C LEU A 200 6.16 1.93 13.38
N ALA A 201 6.94 0.94 12.95
CA ALA A 201 6.70 0.04 11.82
C ALA A 201 5.35 0.24 11.11
N GLY A 202 5.39 1.02 10.03
CA GLY A 202 4.25 1.35 9.18
C GLY A 202 4.52 1.00 7.72
N TYR A 203 3.47 0.56 7.04
CA TYR A 203 3.50 0.06 5.67
C TYR A 203 2.51 0.80 4.77
N ALA A 204 1.82 1.81 5.31
CA ALA A 204 0.84 2.61 4.57
C ALA A 204 1.52 3.41 3.46
N THR A 205 0.94 3.35 2.27
CA THR A 205 1.27 4.26 1.17
C THR A 205 0.54 5.58 1.40
N PRO A 206 1.22 6.75 1.28
CA PRO A 206 0.56 8.05 1.39
C PRO A 206 -0.58 8.22 0.37
N VAL A 207 -1.56 9.05 0.70
CA VAL A 207 -2.62 9.47 -0.23
C VAL A 207 -2.85 10.98 -0.14
N LEU A 208 -3.44 11.57 -1.16
CA LEU A 208 -3.83 12.97 -1.17
C LEU A 208 -5.29 13.11 -0.76
N CYS A 209 -5.59 14.11 0.06
CA CYS A 209 -6.95 14.45 0.45
C CYS A 209 -7.21 15.94 0.25
N THR A 210 -8.10 16.26 -0.69
CA THR A 210 -8.57 17.64 -0.90
C THR A 210 -9.84 17.87 -0.10
N ALA A 211 -9.78 18.77 0.88
CA ALA A 211 -10.91 19.14 1.72
C ALA A 211 -10.82 20.64 2.08
N GLY A 212 -11.95 21.35 2.06
CA GLY A 212 -11.98 22.78 2.40
C GLY A 212 -11.09 23.66 1.51
N GLY A 213 -10.87 23.26 0.25
CA GLY A 213 -10.05 24.01 -0.71
C GLY A 213 -8.53 23.82 -0.56
N ARG A 214 -8.08 22.93 0.32
CA ARG A 214 -6.66 22.58 0.52
C ARG A 214 -6.44 21.09 0.26
N THR A 215 -5.31 20.75 -0.36
CA THR A 215 -4.86 19.36 -0.53
C THR A 215 -3.80 19.04 0.52
N ASP A 216 -4.08 18.02 1.32
CA ASP A 216 -3.16 17.49 2.32
C ASP A 216 -2.62 16.14 1.85
N LEU A 217 -1.33 15.88 2.07
CA LEU A 217 -0.77 14.54 2.01
C LEU A 217 -1.08 13.82 3.32
N VAL A 218 -1.81 12.72 3.25
CA VAL A 218 -2.30 11.95 4.38
C VAL A 218 -1.52 10.65 4.51
N VAL A 219 -1.02 10.39 5.71
CA VAL A 219 -0.32 9.15 6.06
C VAL A 219 -0.93 8.56 7.32
N ALA A 220 -1.43 7.34 7.21
CA ALA A 220 -1.83 6.54 8.36
C ALA A 220 -0.57 5.95 9.02
N GLY A 221 -0.31 6.32 10.27
CA GLY A 221 0.80 5.79 11.05
C GLY A 221 0.34 5.26 12.40
N SER A 222 1.27 4.65 13.15
CA SER A 222 0.95 4.07 14.46
C SER A 222 0.21 5.10 15.31
N GLY A 223 -0.99 4.76 15.78
CA GLY A 223 -1.83 5.61 16.63
C GLY A 223 -2.45 6.86 16.01
N LYS A 224 -1.90 7.37 14.91
CA LYS A 224 -2.28 8.66 14.34
C LYS A 224 -2.43 8.61 12.83
N MET A 225 -3.54 9.13 12.35
CA MET A 225 -3.63 9.65 10.98
C MET A 225 -3.01 11.04 10.98
N LYS A 226 -2.10 11.33 10.05
CA LYS A 226 -1.45 12.64 9.97
C LYS A 226 -1.62 13.25 8.58
N GLY A 227 -1.90 14.56 8.55
CA GLY A 227 -1.93 15.36 7.33
C GLY A 227 -0.76 16.31 7.25
N TYR A 228 -0.18 16.42 6.07
CA TYR A 228 1.00 17.24 5.77
C TYR A 228 0.73 18.16 4.59
N ASP A 229 1.41 19.29 4.57
CA ASP A 229 1.55 20.11 3.37
C ASP A 229 2.39 19.33 2.35
N PRO A 230 1.84 18.95 1.18
CA PRO A 230 2.58 18.18 0.18
C PRO A 230 3.80 18.94 -0.38
N ALA A 231 3.75 20.27 -0.42
CA ALA A 231 4.82 21.08 -1.00
C ALA A 231 6.00 21.25 -0.05
N THR A 232 5.77 21.25 1.27
CA THR A 232 6.81 21.54 2.27
C THR A 232 7.08 20.39 3.24
N GLY A 233 6.26 19.34 3.26
CA GLY A 233 6.33 18.25 4.23
C GLY A 233 5.93 18.63 5.65
N ARG A 234 5.39 19.84 5.87
CA ARG A 234 5.06 20.33 7.22
C ARG A 234 3.81 19.65 7.73
N GLU A 235 3.85 19.11 8.95
CA GLU A 235 2.66 18.55 9.61
C GLU A 235 1.63 19.66 9.84
N ILE A 236 0.38 19.39 9.46
CA ILE A 236 -0.74 20.34 9.59
C ILE A 236 -1.71 19.89 10.68
N TRP A 237 -2.06 18.60 10.69
CA TRP A 237 -3.04 18.06 11.63
C TRP A 237 -2.78 16.59 11.96
N THR A 238 -3.32 16.16 13.10
CA THR A 238 -3.32 14.76 13.53
C THR A 238 -4.73 14.32 13.97
N CYS A 239 -5.10 13.08 13.68
CA CYS A 239 -6.26 12.39 14.26
C CYS A 239 -5.76 11.16 15.01
N ASN A 240 -5.84 11.21 16.33
CA ASN A 240 -5.17 10.31 17.27
C ASN A 240 -6.09 9.11 17.63
N THR A 241 -6.57 8.42 16.59
CA THR A 241 -7.58 7.36 16.71
C THR A 241 -7.14 6.02 16.13
N LEU A 242 -5.98 5.96 15.49
CA LEU A 242 -5.53 4.72 14.86
C LEU A 242 -5.00 3.75 15.91
N LEU A 243 -4.87 2.50 15.49
CA LEU A 243 -4.23 1.46 16.27
C LEU A 243 -2.73 1.47 16.03
N ARG A 244 -2.02 0.62 16.75
CA ARG A 244 -0.63 0.33 16.44
C ARG A 244 -0.48 -0.31 15.06
N THR A 245 0.73 -0.26 14.48
CA THR A 245 1.15 -1.08 13.34
C THR A 245 0.22 -0.97 12.12
N ILE A 246 0.47 0.01 11.27
CA ILE A 246 -0.40 0.27 10.13
C ILE A 246 0.06 -0.51 8.90
N MET A 247 -0.72 -1.50 8.51
CA MET A 247 -0.46 -2.37 7.34
C MET A 247 -1.27 -2.00 6.10
N VAL A 248 -2.20 -1.05 6.24
CA VAL A 248 -3.17 -0.69 5.21
C VAL A 248 -2.97 0.76 4.76
N SER A 249 -3.30 1.06 3.51
CA SER A 249 -3.35 2.44 3.02
C SER A 249 -4.78 2.98 3.10
N PRO A 250 -4.99 4.23 3.54
CA PRO A 250 -6.33 4.83 3.51
C PRO A 250 -6.84 5.01 2.07
N VAL A 251 -8.16 5.12 1.91
CA VAL A 251 -8.80 5.52 0.64
C VAL A 251 -9.54 6.83 0.85
N VAL A 252 -9.45 7.74 -0.13
CA VAL A 252 -10.07 9.07 -0.05
C VAL A 252 -11.17 9.21 -1.10
N HIS A 253 -12.31 9.76 -0.68
CA HIS A 253 -13.37 10.19 -1.59
C HIS A 253 -14.02 11.47 -1.05
N ASP A 254 -14.18 12.49 -1.89
CA ASP A 254 -14.85 13.77 -1.57
C ASP A 254 -14.42 14.41 -0.24
N GLY A 255 -13.10 14.41 0.02
CA GLY A 255 -12.53 15.00 1.24
C GLY A 255 -12.77 14.17 2.51
N VAL A 256 -13.25 12.92 2.39
CA VAL A 256 -13.36 11.95 3.48
C VAL A 256 -12.33 10.85 3.30
N ILE A 257 -11.66 10.50 4.39
CA ILE A 257 -10.61 9.50 4.48
C ILE A 257 -11.19 8.28 5.17
N TYR A 258 -11.17 7.13 4.50
CA TYR A 258 -11.64 5.85 5.01
C TYR A 258 -10.46 4.92 5.28
N ILE A 259 -10.47 4.24 6.42
CA ILE A 259 -9.43 3.29 6.79
C ILE A 259 -10.02 2.13 7.59
N ALA A 260 -9.46 0.94 7.43
CA ALA A 260 -9.80 -0.23 8.24
C ALA A 260 -8.51 -0.86 8.77
N VAL A 261 -8.23 -0.71 10.07
CA VAL A 261 -6.98 -1.13 10.69
C VAL A 261 -7.22 -2.34 11.58
N GLN A 262 -6.36 -3.35 11.44
CA GLN A 262 -6.18 -4.41 12.42
C GLN A 262 -4.75 -4.35 12.92
N SER A 263 -4.58 -4.37 14.24
CA SER A 263 -3.30 -4.56 14.91
C SER A 263 -3.31 -5.83 15.74
N TYR A 264 -2.16 -6.50 15.81
CA TYR A 264 -1.94 -7.56 16.80
C TYR A 264 -2.01 -7.00 18.22
N GLY A 265 -2.36 -7.86 19.18
CA GLY A 265 -2.69 -7.48 20.54
C GLY A 265 -4.18 -7.14 20.72
N ASP A 266 -4.64 -7.16 21.96
CA ASP A 266 -5.90 -6.55 22.37
C ASP A 266 -5.61 -5.17 22.99
N ALA A 267 -6.62 -4.50 23.54
CA ALA A 267 -6.44 -3.22 24.22
C ALA A 267 -5.47 -3.29 25.43
N THR A 268 -5.07 -4.49 25.87
CA THR A 268 -4.22 -4.77 27.03
C THR A 268 -2.88 -5.42 26.69
N ARG A 269 -2.69 -6.01 25.50
CA ARG A 269 -1.45 -6.64 25.03
C ARG A 269 -0.59 -5.65 24.24
N THR A 270 0.47 -5.17 24.88
CA THR A 270 1.41 -4.13 24.43
C THR A 270 2.59 -4.70 23.62
N LEU A 271 3.46 -3.82 23.07
CA LEU A 271 4.72 -4.21 22.38
C LEU A 271 5.59 -5.13 23.24
N LYS A 272 5.44 -5.07 24.56
CA LYS A 272 6.12 -5.89 25.57
C LYS A 272 6.28 -7.33 25.14
N HIS A 273 5.21 -7.98 24.69
CA HIS A 273 5.27 -9.39 24.32
C HIS A 273 6.15 -9.63 23.10
N ALA A 274 6.06 -8.76 22.09
CA ALA A 274 6.92 -8.86 20.91
C ALA A 274 8.38 -8.50 21.22
N LEU A 275 8.63 -7.52 22.10
CA LEU A 275 9.99 -7.16 22.49
C LEU A 275 10.66 -8.28 23.31
N LEU A 276 9.95 -8.83 24.30
CA LEU A 276 10.47 -9.93 25.12
C LEU A 276 10.64 -11.21 24.30
N GLU A 277 9.71 -11.53 23.39
CA GLU A 277 9.89 -12.74 22.56
C GLU A 277 11.18 -12.67 21.71
N TRP A 278 11.70 -11.48 21.41
CA TRP A 278 12.72 -11.30 20.37
C TRP A 278 14.07 -10.81 20.85
N LEU A 279 14.04 -9.91 21.83
CA LEU A 279 15.23 -9.26 22.33
C LEU A 279 15.60 -9.79 23.71
N ASP A 280 14.70 -10.43 24.46
CA ASP A 280 15.05 -11.10 25.71
C ASP A 280 15.60 -12.49 25.37
N THR A 281 16.92 -12.53 25.19
CA THR A 281 17.64 -13.72 24.71
C THR A 281 17.83 -14.76 25.80
N ASN A 282 17.77 -14.35 27.06
CA ASN A 282 17.94 -15.20 28.23
C ASN A 282 16.58 -15.66 28.82
N GLN A 283 15.47 -15.10 28.34
CA GLN A 283 14.07 -15.36 28.70
C GLN A 283 13.73 -15.02 30.16
N ASP A 284 14.36 -14.00 30.75
CA ASP A 284 14.13 -13.56 32.13
C ASP A 284 12.99 -12.53 32.27
N GLY A 285 12.40 -12.08 31.17
CA GLY A 285 11.33 -11.09 31.13
C GLY A 285 11.80 -9.65 31.26
N ILE A 286 13.12 -9.41 31.15
CA ILE A 286 13.79 -8.11 31.24
C ILE A 286 14.59 -7.93 29.95
N LEU A 287 14.59 -6.72 29.39
CA LEU A 287 15.47 -6.43 28.25
C LEU A 287 16.73 -5.73 28.74
N ALA A 288 17.86 -6.39 28.65
CA ALA A 288 19.14 -5.74 28.85
C ALA A 288 19.55 -4.95 27.59
N ARG A 289 20.19 -3.81 27.81
CA ARG A 289 20.67 -2.94 26.72
C ARG A 289 21.56 -3.69 25.73
N GLU A 290 22.38 -4.60 26.22
CA GLU A 290 23.30 -5.43 25.45
C GLU A 290 22.58 -6.43 24.52
N GLU A 291 21.33 -6.78 24.83
CA GLU A 291 20.50 -7.65 23.99
C GLU A 291 19.81 -6.89 22.86
N THR A 292 19.79 -5.56 22.94
CA THR A 292 19.22 -4.71 21.88
C THR A 292 20.26 -4.35 20.82
N PRO A 293 19.90 -4.36 19.51
CA PRO A 293 20.80 -3.91 18.47
C PRO A 293 21.27 -2.47 18.71
N LYS A 294 22.51 -2.16 18.34
CA LYS A 294 23.14 -0.85 18.64
C LYS A 294 22.33 0.33 18.11
N GLU A 295 21.64 0.14 17.00
CA GLU A 295 20.78 1.13 16.38
C GLU A 295 19.60 1.52 17.29
N PHE A 296 19.12 0.60 18.12
CA PHE A 296 18.00 0.82 19.04
C PHE A 296 18.43 1.40 20.40
N HIS A 297 19.74 1.58 20.64
CA HIS A 297 20.26 2.04 21.93
C HIS A 297 19.72 3.40 22.36
N GLU A 298 19.54 4.36 21.45
CA GLU A 298 18.93 5.66 21.80
C GLU A 298 17.47 5.51 22.26
N ARG A 299 16.71 4.59 21.63
CA ARG A 299 15.33 4.30 22.03
C ARG A 299 15.26 3.50 23.33
N PHE A 300 16.25 2.63 23.56
CA PHE A 300 16.44 1.93 24.82
C PHE A 300 16.70 2.93 25.94
N ASP A 301 17.67 3.81 25.78
CA ASP A 301 18.05 4.80 26.78
C ASP A 301 16.90 5.79 27.06
N ALA A 302 15.99 6.02 26.10
CA ALA A 302 14.76 6.79 26.31
C ALA A 302 13.64 6.01 27.04
N SER A 303 13.68 4.68 27.00
CA SER A 303 12.70 3.79 27.64
C SER A 303 13.13 3.35 29.04
N ASP A 304 14.45 3.28 29.28
CA ASP A 304 15.11 3.06 30.57
C ASP A 304 15.07 4.34 31.43
N LYS A 305 13.97 4.52 32.15
CA LYS A 305 13.67 5.70 32.97
C LYS A 305 14.53 5.72 34.23
N ASN A 306 14.85 4.56 34.79
CA ASN A 306 15.64 4.43 36.02
C ASN A 306 17.17 4.42 35.75
N LYS A 307 17.59 4.28 34.49
CA LYS A 307 18.97 4.27 33.99
C LYS A 307 19.81 3.09 34.50
N ASP A 308 19.17 1.96 34.78
CA ASP A 308 19.86 0.75 35.25
C ASP A 308 20.35 -0.15 34.10
N LYS A 309 20.14 0.28 32.84
CA LYS A 309 20.43 -0.45 31.60
C LYS A 309 19.57 -1.69 31.38
N LEU A 310 18.45 -1.78 32.07
CA LEU A 310 17.44 -2.80 31.94
C LEU A 310 16.10 -2.12 31.63
N ILE A 311 15.25 -2.79 30.85
CA ILE A 311 13.84 -2.41 30.72
C ILE A 311 13.05 -3.52 31.39
N GLY A 312 12.66 -3.26 32.63
CA GLY A 312 11.92 -4.21 33.46
C GLY A 312 10.40 -4.12 33.30
N PRO A 313 9.64 -4.89 34.09
CA PRO A 313 8.17 -4.93 34.04
C PRO A 313 7.46 -3.57 34.16
N GLU A 314 8.09 -2.57 34.79
CA GLU A 314 7.53 -1.23 34.96
C GLU A 314 7.69 -0.33 33.72
N GLU A 315 8.65 -0.62 32.84
CA GLU A 315 9.02 0.21 31.69
C GLU A 315 8.62 -0.43 30.36
N ILE A 316 8.67 -1.76 30.31
CA ILE A 316 8.51 -2.59 29.11
C ILE A 316 7.18 -2.37 28.37
N ASP A 317 6.11 -2.01 29.09
CA ASP A 317 4.80 -1.73 28.49
C ASP A 317 4.78 -0.44 27.66
N THR A 318 5.70 0.48 27.95
CA THR A 318 5.87 1.77 27.25
C THR A 318 7.15 1.83 26.42
N ALA A 319 7.97 0.78 26.45
CA ALA A 319 9.26 0.75 25.77
C ALA A 319 9.12 0.96 24.26
N PHE A 320 10.04 1.76 23.72
CA PHE A 320 10.12 2.19 22.32
C PHE A 320 8.88 2.91 21.78
N GLN A 321 7.93 3.28 22.63
CA GLN A 321 6.75 4.06 22.26
C GLN A 321 6.96 5.52 22.64
N SER A 322 6.45 6.42 21.80
CA SER A 322 6.39 7.84 22.15
C SER A 322 5.33 8.03 23.24
N PRO A 323 5.61 8.81 24.31
CA PRO A 323 4.59 9.16 25.30
C PRO A 323 3.36 9.86 24.70
N ASP A 324 3.54 10.54 23.57
CA ASP A 324 2.47 11.21 22.82
C ASP A 324 1.72 10.24 21.87
N ASN A 325 2.03 8.94 21.91
CA ASN A 325 1.47 7.91 21.04
C ASN A 325 1.45 6.51 21.70
N MET A 326 0.43 6.28 22.53
CA MET A 326 0.23 5.05 23.30
C MET A 326 -0.88 4.16 22.71
N ALA A 327 -0.93 4.04 21.39
CA ALA A 327 -2.00 3.31 20.71
C ALA A 327 -1.94 1.79 20.95
N ALA A 328 -3.11 1.20 21.22
CA ALA A 328 -3.25 -0.22 21.54
C ALA A 328 -3.53 -1.09 20.30
N GLY A 329 -3.61 -2.41 20.51
CA GLY A 329 -4.05 -3.38 19.51
C GLY A 329 -5.57 -3.36 19.29
N GLY A 330 -6.07 -4.11 18.30
CA GLY A 330 -7.51 -4.27 18.05
C GLY A 330 -7.93 -4.19 16.59
N ASN A 331 -9.20 -3.85 16.35
CA ASN A 331 -9.74 -3.61 15.01
C ASN A 331 -10.60 -2.34 15.00
N ILE A 332 -10.44 -1.51 13.98
CA ILE A 332 -11.28 -0.34 13.70
C ILE A 332 -11.63 -0.24 12.22
N ILE A 333 -12.80 0.32 11.91
CA ILE A 333 -13.10 0.93 10.62
C ILE A 333 -13.53 2.36 10.88
N GLN A 334 -12.95 3.31 10.17
CA GLN A 334 -13.16 4.71 10.46
C GLN A 334 -13.35 5.52 9.19
N ALA A 335 -14.19 6.56 9.30
CA ALA A 335 -14.20 7.69 8.39
C ALA A 335 -13.77 8.96 9.13
N ILE A 336 -12.81 9.67 8.55
CA ILE A 336 -12.27 10.93 9.05
C ILE A 336 -12.43 11.97 7.95
N LYS A 337 -13.02 13.12 8.28
CA LYS A 337 -13.05 14.28 7.41
C LYS A 337 -11.61 14.81 7.24
N GLY A 338 -11.19 15.06 6.02
CA GLY A 338 -9.91 15.71 5.72
C GLY A 338 -9.92 17.21 6.06
N GLY A 339 -8.73 17.81 6.05
CA GLY A 339 -8.54 19.22 6.39
C GLY A 339 -8.39 19.48 7.89
N GLY A 340 -8.60 20.74 8.29
CA GLY A 340 -8.39 21.18 9.67
C GLY A 340 -6.95 21.58 9.99
N ALA A 341 -6.64 21.76 11.28
CA ALA A 341 -5.32 22.10 11.80
C ALA A 341 -5.18 21.65 13.26
N GLY A 342 -3.97 21.22 13.65
CA GLY A 342 -3.69 20.71 15.00
C GLY A 342 -4.34 19.33 15.26
N ASP A 343 -4.67 19.05 16.52
CA ASP A 343 -5.40 17.83 16.87
C ASP A 343 -6.88 17.95 16.45
N VAL A 344 -7.25 17.18 15.43
CA VAL A 344 -8.60 17.15 14.86
C VAL A 344 -9.46 16.00 15.37
N THR A 345 -8.97 15.22 16.33
CA THR A 345 -9.59 13.98 16.81
C THR A 345 -11.07 14.14 17.20
N LYS A 346 -11.40 15.23 17.90
CA LYS A 346 -12.78 15.47 18.38
C LYS A 346 -13.71 16.07 17.32
N THR A 347 -13.17 16.59 16.22
CA THR A 347 -13.91 17.42 15.27
C THR A 347 -14.03 16.80 13.88
N HIS A 348 -13.14 15.87 13.51
CA HIS A 348 -13.07 15.32 12.16
C HIS A 348 -13.41 13.83 12.08
N VAL A 349 -13.52 13.11 13.20
CA VAL A 349 -14.03 11.73 13.18
C VAL A 349 -15.52 11.75 12.86
N LEU A 350 -15.91 11.23 11.69
CA LEU A 350 -17.31 11.18 11.25
C LEU A 350 -18.03 9.99 11.87
N TRP A 351 -17.38 8.83 11.83
CA TRP A 351 -17.83 7.61 12.48
C TRP A 351 -16.64 6.67 12.70
N ASN A 352 -16.78 5.79 13.69
CA ASN A 352 -15.76 4.79 14.06
C ASN A 352 -16.47 3.51 14.52
N LEU A 353 -16.15 2.39 13.90
CA LEU A 353 -16.72 1.07 14.18
C LEU A 353 -15.66 0.16 14.79
N ASP A 354 -16.04 -0.61 15.80
CA ASP A 354 -15.08 -1.26 16.70
C ASP A 354 -15.18 -2.81 16.74
N HIS A 355 -14.02 -3.43 17.00
CA HIS A 355 -13.64 -4.80 17.47
C HIS A 355 -14.39 -6.10 17.08
N LYS A 356 -15.50 -6.12 16.34
CA LYS A 356 -16.11 -7.37 15.81
C LYS A 356 -15.96 -7.53 14.30
N THR A 357 -15.18 -6.65 13.69
CA THR A 357 -15.22 -6.37 12.27
C THR A 357 -14.12 -7.10 11.49
N PRO A 358 -14.38 -7.63 10.27
CA PRO A 358 -13.35 -8.29 9.47
C PRO A 358 -12.41 -7.26 8.82
N SER A 359 -11.60 -6.57 9.62
CA SER A 359 -10.40 -5.89 9.12
C SER A 359 -9.24 -6.89 9.14
N ASN A 360 -8.43 -6.92 8.07
CA ASN A 360 -7.09 -7.49 8.06
C ASN A 360 -6.34 -7.05 6.80
N LEU A 361 -5.02 -6.78 6.93
CA LEU A 361 -3.92 -6.52 5.94
C LEU A 361 -4.23 -5.88 4.57
N SER A 362 -5.32 -6.24 3.90
CA SER A 362 -5.86 -5.58 2.71
C SER A 362 -6.45 -4.21 3.06
N SER A 363 -6.17 -3.19 2.24
CA SER A 363 -6.73 -1.86 2.47
C SER A 363 -8.17 -1.76 1.95
N PRO A 364 -9.04 -0.94 2.58
CA PRO A 364 -10.44 -0.83 2.17
C PRO A 364 -10.60 -0.35 0.73
N LEU A 365 -11.68 -0.76 0.08
CA LEU A 365 -12.08 -0.22 -1.22
C LEU A 365 -13.35 0.62 -1.05
N PHE A 366 -13.28 1.89 -1.44
CA PHE A 366 -14.47 2.72 -1.62
C PHE A 366 -14.94 2.59 -3.08
N TYR A 367 -16.20 2.22 -3.30
CA TYR A 367 -16.81 2.18 -4.63
C TYR A 367 -18.32 2.43 -4.53
N ASN A 368 -18.86 3.37 -5.30
CA ASN A 368 -20.31 3.68 -5.34
C ASN A 368 -20.97 3.89 -3.95
N ASN A 369 -20.35 4.71 -3.09
CA ASN A 369 -20.77 4.97 -1.69
C ASN A 369 -20.74 3.73 -0.77
N ARG A 370 -19.95 2.71 -1.13
CA ARG A 370 -19.77 1.49 -0.36
C ARG A 370 -18.33 1.28 0.02
N LEU A 371 -18.10 0.83 1.24
CA LEU A 371 -16.78 0.47 1.74
C LEU A 371 -16.67 -1.05 1.85
N TYR A 372 -15.93 -1.66 0.93
CA TYR A 372 -15.70 -3.10 0.86
C TYR A 372 -14.46 -3.51 1.65
N LEU A 373 -14.61 -4.57 2.45
CA LEU A 373 -13.54 -5.17 3.25
C LEU A 373 -13.46 -6.68 3.05
N VAL A 374 -12.24 -7.19 3.13
CA VAL A 374 -11.95 -8.63 3.17
C VAL A 374 -10.89 -8.91 4.23
N LYS A 375 -11.02 -10.07 4.88
CA LYS A 375 -10.10 -10.61 5.88
C LYS A 375 -9.76 -12.06 5.54
N SER A 376 -8.66 -12.54 6.13
CA SER A 376 -8.30 -13.95 6.17
C SER A 376 -9.50 -14.87 6.49
N GLY A 377 -9.48 -16.05 5.87
CA GLY A 377 -10.61 -16.96 5.79
C GLY A 377 -11.67 -16.56 4.75
N GLY A 378 -11.45 -15.47 4.00
CA GLY A 378 -12.42 -14.94 3.03
C GLY A 378 -13.63 -14.31 3.69
N MET A 379 -13.49 -13.87 4.95
CA MET A 379 -14.54 -13.13 5.64
C MET A 379 -14.62 -11.74 5.03
N SER A 380 -15.82 -11.34 4.65
CA SER A 380 -16.07 -10.09 3.95
C SER A 380 -17.24 -9.35 4.55
N SER A 381 -17.23 -8.04 4.40
CA SER A 381 -18.32 -7.16 4.78
C SER A 381 -18.31 -5.90 3.92
N CYS A 382 -19.43 -5.18 3.95
CA CYS A 382 -19.58 -3.94 3.24
C CYS A 382 -20.39 -2.96 4.09
N TYR A 383 -19.97 -1.70 4.06
CA TYR A 383 -20.57 -0.62 4.83
C TYR A 383 -21.06 0.48 3.91
N ASP A 384 -22.13 1.17 4.31
CA ASP A 384 -22.46 2.46 3.74
C ASP A 384 -21.36 3.45 4.16
N ALA A 385 -20.68 4.05 3.18
CA ALA A 385 -19.56 4.93 3.46
C ALA A 385 -20.01 6.23 4.17
N LYS A 386 -21.29 6.59 4.11
CA LYS A 386 -21.82 7.79 4.76
C LYS A 386 -21.88 7.65 6.28
N ASP A 387 -22.37 6.52 6.78
CA ASP A 387 -22.70 6.36 8.20
C ASP A 387 -22.13 5.09 8.85
N GLY A 388 -21.41 4.26 8.10
CA GLY A 388 -20.77 3.05 8.62
C GLY A 388 -21.76 1.92 8.92
N LYS A 389 -23.03 1.99 8.49
CA LYS A 389 -23.95 0.87 8.66
C LYS A 389 -23.59 -0.29 7.74
N ASN A 390 -23.69 -1.52 8.25
CA ASN A 390 -23.55 -2.72 7.41
C ASN A 390 -24.61 -2.71 6.31
N LEU A 391 -24.18 -2.94 5.07
CA LEU A 391 -25.09 -3.17 3.95
C LEU A 391 -25.51 -4.64 3.83
N TRP A 392 -24.59 -5.54 4.16
CA TRP A 392 -24.86 -6.97 4.29
C TRP A 392 -24.12 -7.56 5.49
N GLU A 393 -24.69 -8.65 6.01
CA GLU A 393 -24.11 -9.37 7.13
C GLU A 393 -22.74 -9.94 6.77
N ARG A 394 -21.85 -9.95 7.75
CA ARG A 394 -20.51 -10.51 7.63
C ARG A 394 -20.56 -11.94 7.10
N SER A 395 -20.09 -12.14 5.87
CA SER A 395 -20.26 -13.40 5.13
C SER A 395 -18.95 -13.83 4.47
N ARG A 396 -18.85 -15.12 4.12
CA ARG A 396 -17.68 -15.65 3.40
C ARG A 396 -17.87 -15.47 1.89
N LEU A 397 -16.78 -15.12 1.20
CA LEU A 397 -16.73 -14.99 -0.26
C LEU A 397 -16.81 -16.34 -1.02
N GLY A 398 -16.87 -17.48 -0.31
CA GLY A 398 -16.73 -18.81 -0.94
C GLY A 398 -15.28 -19.16 -1.34
N ASN A 399 -14.30 -18.42 -0.84
CA ASN A 399 -12.87 -18.71 -1.01
C ASN A 399 -12.12 -18.60 0.33
N PHE A 400 -11.72 -19.75 0.89
CA PHE A 400 -10.97 -19.79 2.14
C PHE A 400 -9.46 -19.61 1.86
N GLY A 401 -8.83 -18.66 2.54
CA GLY A 401 -7.41 -18.34 2.39
C GLY A 401 -7.06 -17.00 3.02
N ASP A 402 -5.79 -16.60 2.89
CA ASP A 402 -5.34 -15.27 3.32
C ASP A 402 -5.51 -14.22 2.22
N TYR A 403 -5.71 -12.98 2.63
CA TYR A 403 -5.96 -11.85 1.75
C TYR A 403 -5.03 -10.69 2.13
N TYR A 404 -4.02 -10.49 1.28
CA TYR A 404 -3.04 -9.39 1.38
C TYR A 404 -3.28 -8.37 0.27
N ALA A 405 -3.61 -8.84 -0.93
CA ALA A 405 -4.05 -8.02 -2.03
C ALA A 405 -5.32 -7.24 -1.65
N SER A 406 -5.36 -5.96 -2.01
CA SER A 406 -6.54 -5.14 -1.79
C SER A 406 -7.61 -5.40 -2.85
N PRO A 407 -8.91 -5.29 -2.51
CA PRO A 407 -9.96 -5.27 -3.52
C PRO A 407 -9.77 -4.11 -4.50
N VAL A 408 -10.10 -4.34 -5.78
CA VAL A 408 -10.15 -3.31 -6.82
C VAL A 408 -11.46 -3.37 -7.59
N ALA A 409 -11.93 -2.25 -8.12
CA ALA A 409 -13.24 -2.19 -8.78
C ALA A 409 -13.25 -1.36 -10.06
N ALA A 410 -14.11 -1.81 -10.96
CA ALA A 410 -14.46 -1.13 -12.21
C ALA A 410 -15.71 -1.81 -12.79
N ASP A 411 -16.42 -1.11 -13.66
CA ASP A 411 -17.58 -1.65 -14.40
C ASP A 411 -18.63 -2.38 -13.55
N GLY A 412 -18.95 -1.87 -12.35
CA GLY A 412 -19.93 -2.49 -11.46
C GLY A 412 -19.48 -3.84 -10.87
N ARG A 413 -18.16 -4.12 -10.88
CA ARG A 413 -17.57 -5.35 -10.35
C ARG A 413 -16.47 -5.03 -9.35
N VAL A 414 -16.34 -5.87 -8.33
CA VAL A 414 -15.27 -5.83 -7.33
C VAL A 414 -14.45 -7.11 -7.43
N TYR A 415 -13.16 -6.99 -7.71
CA TYR A 415 -12.20 -8.09 -7.84
C TYR A 415 -11.40 -8.24 -6.55
N ILE A 416 -11.39 -9.44 -5.99
CA ILE A 416 -10.75 -9.74 -4.70
C ILE A 416 -9.81 -10.93 -4.90
N ALA A 417 -8.50 -10.66 -4.89
CA ALA A 417 -7.48 -11.70 -5.02
C ALA A 417 -7.09 -12.29 -3.66
N GLY A 418 -7.11 -13.62 -3.57
CA GLY A 418 -6.62 -14.36 -2.42
C GLY A 418 -5.20 -14.91 -2.65
N LYS A 419 -4.42 -15.02 -1.57
CA LYS A 419 -3.08 -15.62 -1.59
C LYS A 419 -3.06 -17.01 -2.21
N ASN A 420 -4.15 -17.76 -2.08
CA ASN A 420 -4.31 -19.10 -2.65
C ASN A 420 -4.49 -19.13 -4.19
N GLY A 421 -4.37 -18.00 -4.89
CA GLY A 421 -4.41 -17.92 -6.36
C GLY A 421 -5.79 -17.73 -6.96
N PHE A 422 -6.83 -17.66 -6.13
CA PHE A 422 -8.18 -17.38 -6.60
C PHE A 422 -8.49 -15.89 -6.61
N VAL A 423 -9.16 -15.43 -7.66
CA VAL A 423 -9.79 -14.11 -7.73
C VAL A 423 -11.30 -14.25 -7.70
N VAL A 424 -11.92 -13.79 -6.61
CA VAL A 424 -13.38 -13.71 -6.47
C VAL A 424 -13.86 -12.40 -7.08
N VAL A 425 -14.86 -12.46 -7.94
CA VAL A 425 -15.51 -11.30 -8.54
C VAL A 425 -16.88 -11.14 -7.93
N LEU A 426 -17.15 -9.99 -7.32
CA LEU A 426 -18.47 -9.62 -6.81
C LEU A 426 -19.15 -8.64 -7.76
N GLN A 427 -20.47 -8.64 -7.76
CA GLN A 427 -21.25 -7.54 -8.29
C GLN A 427 -21.23 -6.39 -7.27
N ASP A 428 -21.03 -5.15 -7.73
CA ASP A 428 -21.26 -3.96 -6.90
C ASP A 428 -22.74 -3.88 -6.51
N GLY A 429 -23.01 -3.63 -5.24
CA GLY A 429 -24.36 -3.61 -4.70
C GLY A 429 -24.42 -3.75 -3.18
N PRO A 430 -25.61 -3.54 -2.60
CA PRO A 430 -25.84 -3.67 -1.16
C PRO A 430 -25.95 -5.12 -0.69
N GLU A 431 -25.89 -6.10 -1.59
CA GLU A 431 -25.94 -7.53 -1.27
C GLU A 431 -24.66 -8.23 -1.72
N LEU A 432 -24.23 -9.25 -0.98
CA LEU A 432 -23.15 -10.12 -1.42
C LEU A 432 -23.60 -10.99 -2.59
N LYS A 433 -23.16 -10.65 -3.79
CA LYS A 433 -23.38 -11.46 -4.99
C LYS A 433 -22.07 -11.79 -5.69
N VAL A 434 -21.66 -13.04 -5.59
CA VAL A 434 -20.49 -13.57 -6.30
C VAL A 434 -20.84 -13.82 -7.76
N LEU A 435 -20.12 -13.19 -8.68
CA LEU A 435 -20.23 -13.37 -10.12
C LEU A 435 -19.29 -14.47 -10.65
N GLY A 436 -18.16 -14.69 -9.99
CA GLY A 436 -17.18 -15.69 -10.39
C GLY A 436 -16.11 -15.92 -9.32
N LYS A 437 -15.50 -17.11 -9.37
CA LYS A 437 -14.33 -17.49 -8.59
C LYS A 437 -13.31 -18.12 -9.54
N ASN A 438 -12.25 -17.39 -9.80
CA ASN A 438 -11.35 -17.62 -10.92
C ASN A 438 -10.00 -18.11 -10.42
N ASP A 439 -9.52 -19.26 -10.90
CA ASP A 439 -8.25 -19.86 -10.48
C ASP A 439 -7.12 -19.45 -11.42
N ILE A 440 -6.12 -18.73 -10.91
CA ILE A 440 -4.90 -18.35 -11.64
C ILE A 440 -3.78 -19.39 -11.46
N GLY A 441 -3.95 -20.36 -10.56
CA GLY A 441 -3.01 -21.46 -10.35
C GLY A 441 -1.71 -21.08 -9.64
N GLU A 442 -1.55 -19.81 -9.23
CA GLU A 442 -0.33 -19.29 -8.63
C GLU A 442 -0.65 -18.31 -7.49
N GLU A 443 0.23 -18.21 -6.48
CA GLU A 443 0.04 -17.33 -5.32
C GLU A 443 -0.10 -15.85 -5.72
N ILE A 444 -1.13 -15.16 -5.22
CA ILE A 444 -1.40 -13.74 -5.47
C ILE A 444 -1.36 -12.93 -4.17
N ILE A 445 -0.31 -12.12 -4.02
CA ILE A 445 -0.16 -11.19 -2.90
C ILE A 445 -0.30 -9.74 -3.37
N ALA A 446 0.16 -9.47 -4.59
CA ALA A 446 0.07 -8.17 -5.23
C ALA A 446 -1.39 -7.77 -5.50
N THR A 447 -1.69 -6.48 -5.39
CA THR A 447 -3.02 -5.97 -5.74
C THR A 447 -3.14 -5.91 -7.28
N PRO A 448 -4.20 -6.46 -7.89
CA PRO A 448 -4.38 -6.35 -9.34
C PRO A 448 -4.49 -4.90 -9.81
N ALA A 449 -4.04 -4.62 -11.04
CA ALA A 449 -4.26 -3.33 -11.70
C ALA A 449 -5.34 -3.42 -12.77
N ILE A 450 -6.09 -2.34 -12.98
CA ILE A 450 -7.16 -2.28 -13.97
C ILE A 450 -6.94 -1.09 -14.89
N ALA A 451 -6.75 -1.36 -16.18
CA ALA A 451 -6.65 -0.33 -17.21
C ALA A 451 -7.06 -0.89 -18.57
N ASP A 452 -7.63 -0.05 -19.43
CA ASP A 452 -7.94 -0.38 -20.82
C ASP A 452 -8.79 -1.64 -20.99
N GLY A 453 -9.75 -1.87 -20.08
CA GLY A 453 -10.60 -3.06 -20.09
C GLY A 453 -9.86 -4.36 -19.80
N ARG A 454 -8.69 -4.27 -19.16
CA ARG A 454 -7.83 -5.40 -18.78
C ARG A 454 -7.59 -5.41 -17.29
N LEU A 455 -7.41 -6.62 -16.75
CA LEU A 455 -6.98 -6.87 -15.39
C LEU A 455 -5.56 -7.46 -15.42
N PHE A 456 -4.61 -6.76 -14.82
CA PHE A 456 -3.22 -7.21 -14.70
C PHE A 456 -3.00 -7.82 -13.32
N ILE A 457 -2.76 -9.14 -13.29
CA ILE A 457 -2.59 -9.91 -12.06
C ILE A 457 -1.11 -10.31 -11.96
N ARG A 458 -0.41 -9.73 -10.99
CA ARG A 458 0.93 -10.17 -10.60
C ARG A 458 0.80 -11.32 -9.59
N THR A 459 1.23 -12.50 -10.00
CA THR A 459 1.44 -13.64 -9.10
C THR A 459 2.86 -13.57 -8.54
N ARG A 460 3.28 -14.53 -7.71
CA ARG A 460 4.64 -14.53 -7.16
C ARG A 460 5.75 -14.53 -8.21
N GLU A 461 5.58 -15.25 -9.32
CA GLU A 461 6.63 -15.46 -10.34
C GLU A 461 6.28 -14.90 -11.73
N ASN A 462 4.99 -14.61 -11.98
CA ASN A 462 4.49 -14.21 -13.30
C ASN A 462 3.58 -12.98 -13.22
N ILE A 463 3.27 -12.42 -14.37
CA ILE A 463 2.18 -11.48 -14.57
C ILE A 463 1.25 -12.01 -15.66
N PHE A 464 -0.05 -11.87 -15.42
CA PHE A 464 -1.13 -12.25 -16.33
C PHE A 464 -1.89 -10.99 -16.74
N CYS A 465 -2.20 -10.86 -18.02
CA CYS A 465 -3.18 -9.91 -18.52
C CYS A 465 -4.47 -10.66 -18.86
N ILE A 466 -5.52 -10.38 -18.09
CA ILE A 466 -6.84 -10.96 -18.27
C ILE A 466 -7.73 -9.95 -18.99
N ALA A 467 -8.40 -10.39 -20.05
CA ALA A 467 -9.28 -9.55 -20.87
C ALA A 467 -10.39 -10.38 -21.50
N ASN A 468 -11.54 -9.77 -21.80
CA ASN A 468 -12.52 -10.42 -22.67
C ASN A 468 -11.94 -10.57 -24.10
N PRO A 469 -12.35 -11.60 -24.86
CA PRO A 469 -11.91 -11.84 -26.24
C PRO A 469 -12.16 -10.68 -27.21
#